data_AF-A0A433S9J8-F1
#
_entry.id   AF-A0A433S9J8-F1
#
_cell.length_a   1.000
_cell.length_b   1.000
_cell.length_c   1.000
_cell.angle_alpha   90.00
_cell.angle_beta   90.00
_cell.angle_gamma   90.00
#
_symmetry.space_group_name_H-M   'P 1'
#
loop_
_entity.id
_entity.type
_entity.pdbx_description
1 polymer ?
#
loop_
_entity_poly.entity_id
_entity_poly.type
_entity_poly.pdbx_seq_one_letter_code
_entity_poly.pdbx_strand_id
1 'polypeptide(L)'
;VNFENTRGETPLESCAFAVVEQARALGVRMRTLAFFAGRTSSAYSDLKKGTLAYSNMITGVTRAKALADARGWKLVVLGALVKHGESDAASTTYQAELNQWQADVETDVRAITGQTA
;
A
#
# COMPACT_ATOMS: atom_id res chain seq x y z
N VAL A 1 -22.45 26.22 1.54
CA VAL A 1 -21.06 25.77 1.76
C VAL A 1 -21.12 24.27 1.94
N ASN A 2 -20.89 23.50 0.87
CA ASN A 2 -20.86 22.04 0.95
C ASN A 2 -19.47 21.64 1.42
N PHE A 3 -19.38 21.17 2.66
CA PHE A 3 -18.18 20.57 3.22
C PHE A 3 -18.05 19.15 2.65
N GLU A 4 -17.68 19.03 1.38
CA GLU A 4 -17.22 17.75 0.85
C GLU A 4 -15.87 17.45 1.49
N ASN A 5 -15.88 16.46 2.37
CA ASN A 5 -14.75 15.92 3.10
C ASN A 5 -13.72 15.30 2.12
N THR A 6 -13.01 16.14 1.39
CA THR A 6 -11.83 15.81 0.57
C THR A 6 -10.55 15.75 1.40
N ARG A 7 -10.65 15.95 2.72
CA ARG A 7 -9.56 15.81 3.67
C ARG A 7 -9.62 14.41 4.28
N GLY A 8 -9.09 13.40 3.58
CA GLY A 8 -8.74 12.17 4.29
C GLY A 8 -7.84 12.55 5.47
N GLU A 9 -8.16 12.08 6.68
CA GLU A 9 -7.44 12.47 7.90
C GLU A 9 -5.98 12.03 7.84
N THR A 10 -5.72 11.02 7.01
CA THR A 10 -4.39 10.57 6.62
C THR A 10 -4.13 10.79 5.12
N PRO A 11 -2.86 10.90 4.70
CA PRO A 11 -2.48 10.91 3.29
C PRO A 11 -3.01 9.69 2.52
N LEU A 12 -3.16 8.55 3.20
CA LEU A 12 -3.66 7.31 2.62
C LEU A 12 -5.14 7.43 2.22
N GLU A 13 -5.98 7.97 3.11
CA GLU A 13 -7.40 8.18 2.83
C GLU A 13 -7.60 9.21 1.71
N SER A 14 -6.84 10.31 1.76
CA SER A 14 -6.91 11.34 0.71
C SER A 14 -6.53 10.78 -0.66
N CYS A 15 -5.49 9.95 -0.72
CA CYS A 15 -5.09 9.27 -1.94
C CYS A 15 -6.15 8.29 -2.42
N ALA A 16 -6.70 7.45 -1.53
CA ALA A 16 -7.75 6.50 -1.88
C ALA A 16 -8.99 7.21 -2.47
N PHE A 17 -9.40 8.33 -1.86
CA PHE A 17 -10.50 9.14 -2.36
C PHE A 17 -10.19 9.73 -3.75
N ALA A 18 -9.03 10.37 -3.92
CA ALA A 18 -8.62 10.95 -5.19
C ALA A 18 -8.57 9.92 -6.33
N VAL A 19 -8.15 8.70 -6.03
CA VAL A 19 -8.08 7.59 -6.98
C VAL A 19 -9.48 7.13 -7.41
N VAL A 20 -10.45 7.06 -6.49
CA VAL A 20 -11.86 6.76 -6.85
C VAL A 20 -12.47 7.87 -7.71
N GLU A 21 -12.21 9.14 -7.39
CA GLU A 21 -12.71 10.27 -8.18
C GLU A 21 -12.16 10.26 -9.61
N GLN A 22 -10.86 9.98 -9.77
CA GLN A 22 -10.26 9.81 -11.10
C GLN A 22 -10.87 8.63 -11.87
N ALA A 23 -11.09 7.50 -11.21
CA ALA A 23 -11.74 6.35 -11.85
C ALA A 23 -13.18 6.68 -12.30
N ARG A 24 -13.94 7.42 -11.48
CA ARG A 24 -15.28 7.90 -11.86
C ARG A 24 -15.24 8.80 -13.08
N ALA A 25 -14.30 9.74 -13.13
CA ALA A 25 -14.12 10.63 -14.28
C ALA A 25 -13.80 9.86 -15.58
N LEU A 26 -13.14 8.70 -15.48
CA LEU A 26 -12.83 7.81 -16.60
C LEU A 26 -13.94 6.79 -16.90
N GLY A 27 -15.08 6.83 -16.20
CA GLY A 27 -16.17 5.87 -16.37
C GLY A 27 -15.86 4.45 -15.85
N VAL A 28 -14.81 4.30 -15.04
CA VAL A 28 -14.37 3.03 -14.46
C VAL A 28 -15.02 2.85 -13.09
N ARG A 29 -15.74 1.74 -12.91
CA ARG A 29 -16.31 1.38 -11.61
C ARG A 29 -15.25 0.75 -10.72
N MET A 30 -14.74 1.53 -9.77
CA MET A 30 -13.73 1.09 -8.81
C MET A 30 -14.21 1.30 -7.37
N ARG A 31 -13.72 0.45 -6.47
CA ARG A 31 -13.82 0.60 -5.02
C ARG A 31 -12.42 0.50 -4.43
N THR A 32 -12.10 1.32 -3.46
CA THR A 32 -10.82 1.29 -2.77
C THR A 32 -10.93 0.64 -1.41
N LEU A 33 -9.97 -0.24 -1.11
CA LEU A 33 -9.65 -0.67 0.23
C LEU A 33 -8.24 -0.19 0.51
N ALA A 34 -8.07 0.59 1.57
CA ALA A 34 -6.77 1.07 2.02
C ALA A 34 -6.56 0.65 3.47
N PHE A 35 -5.33 0.29 3.82
CA PHE A 35 -4.96 -0.05 5.19
C PHE A 35 -3.53 0.43 5.50
N PHE A 36 -3.26 0.66 6.77
CA PHE A 36 -1.96 1.08 7.26
C PHE A 36 -1.17 -0.11 7.81
N ALA A 37 0.11 -0.21 7.46
CA ALA A 37 1.02 -1.23 7.95
C ALA A 37 2.40 -0.65 8.33
N GLY A 38 2.46 0.64 8.67
CA GLY A 38 3.68 1.31 9.08
C GLY A 38 4.01 1.13 10.56
N ARG A 39 5.26 1.44 10.92
CA ARG A 39 5.76 1.45 12.30
C ARG A 39 6.56 2.73 12.53
N THR A 40 6.36 3.38 13.67
CA THR A 40 7.08 4.62 14.02
C THR A 40 8.53 4.34 14.43
N SER A 41 9.42 5.32 14.28
CA SER A 41 10.83 5.28 14.72
C SER A 41 11.56 3.97 14.36
N SER A 42 11.30 3.45 13.16
CA SER A 42 11.82 2.18 12.68
C SER A 42 12.80 2.46 11.55
N ALA A 43 13.90 1.70 11.51
CA ALA A 43 14.82 1.71 10.37
C ALA A 43 14.37 0.67 9.32
N TYR A 44 14.98 0.68 8.13
CA TYR A 44 14.71 -0.31 7.09
C TYR A 44 14.82 -1.75 7.62
N SER A 45 15.79 -2.03 8.49
CA SER A 45 16.00 -3.36 9.10
C SER A 45 14.79 -3.89 9.87
N ASP A 46 13.91 -3.00 10.37
CA ASP A 46 12.70 -3.35 11.09
C ASP A 46 11.49 -3.56 10.17
N LEU A 47 11.56 -3.11 8.92
CA LEU A 47 10.44 -3.10 7.97
C LEU A 47 10.62 -4.03 6.77
N LYS A 48 11.84 -4.55 6.57
CA LYS A 48 12.17 -5.45 5.45
C LYS A 48 11.47 -6.80 5.53
N LYS A 49 11.50 -7.53 4.42
CA LYS A 49 11.02 -8.92 4.36
C LYS A 49 11.63 -9.78 5.46
N GLY A 50 10.79 -10.60 6.10
CA GLY A 50 11.15 -11.40 7.26
C GLY A 50 10.84 -10.76 8.61
N THR A 51 10.47 -9.48 8.66
CA THR A 51 10.01 -8.83 9.91
C THR A 51 8.52 -8.98 10.13
N LEU A 52 8.07 -8.76 11.37
CA LEU A 52 6.64 -8.79 11.71
C LEU A 52 5.85 -7.69 10.98
N ALA A 53 6.44 -6.49 10.82
CA ALA A 53 5.79 -5.39 10.11
C ALA A 53 5.50 -5.76 8.65
N TYR A 54 6.50 -6.33 7.97
CA TYR A 54 6.35 -6.81 6.59
C TYR A 54 5.30 -7.93 6.50
N SER A 55 5.38 -8.93 7.39
CA SER A 55 4.43 -10.05 7.42
C SER A 55 2.97 -9.58 7.62
N ASN A 56 2.76 -8.61 8.50
CA ASN A 56 1.44 -8.02 8.74
C ASN A 56 0.89 -7.31 7.49
N MET A 57 1.73 -6.57 6.78
CA MET A 57 1.34 -5.92 5.52
C MET A 57 0.89 -6.94 4.47
N ILE A 58 1.68 -7.98 4.23
CA ILE A 58 1.36 -9.04 3.26
C ILE A 58 0.12 -9.84 3.68
N THR A 59 -0.07 -10.06 4.98
CA THR A 59 -1.30 -10.65 5.55
C THR A 59 -2.52 -9.78 5.23
N GLY A 60 -2.39 -8.45 5.30
CA GLY A 60 -3.43 -7.51 4.89
C GLY A 60 -3.84 -7.68 3.43
N VAL A 61 -2.86 -7.76 2.52
CA VAL A 61 -3.11 -8.00 1.08
C VAL A 61 -3.80 -9.34 0.85
N THR A 62 -3.34 -10.39 1.51
CA THR A 62 -3.91 -11.75 1.41
C THR A 62 -5.38 -11.76 1.86
N ARG A 63 -5.71 -11.08 2.96
CA ARG A 63 -7.09 -10.94 3.45
C ARG A 63 -7.95 -10.13 2.49
N ALA A 64 -7.42 -9.06 1.91
CA ALA A 64 -8.12 -8.27 0.89
C ALA A 64 -8.45 -9.13 -0.34
N LYS A 65 -7.54 -10.02 -0.77
CA LYS A 65 -7.78 -10.95 -1.88
C LYS A 65 -8.92 -11.90 -1.57
N ALA A 66 -8.89 -12.53 -0.40
CA ALA A 66 -9.97 -13.42 0.03
C ALA A 66 -11.34 -12.70 0.09
N LEU A 67 -11.39 -11.46 0.56
CA LEU A 67 -12.61 -10.66 0.60
C LEU A 67 -13.14 -10.28 -0.79
N ALA A 68 -12.25 -10.01 -1.74
CA ALA A 68 -12.59 -9.71 -3.13
C ALA A 68 -13.13 -10.97 -3.84
N ASP A 69 -12.43 -12.10 -3.68
CA ASP A 69 -12.82 -13.38 -4.27
C ASP A 69 -14.20 -13.84 -3.77
N ALA A 70 -14.45 -13.74 -2.47
CA ALA A 70 -15.74 -14.06 -1.87
C ALA A 70 -16.90 -13.21 -2.43
N ARG A 71 -16.61 -12.08 -3.06
CA ARG A 71 -17.58 -11.18 -3.68
C ARG A 71 -17.58 -11.26 -5.22
N GLY A 72 -16.75 -12.12 -5.81
CA GLY A 72 -16.54 -12.19 -7.25
C GLY A 72 -15.89 -10.92 -7.84
N TRP A 73 -15.11 -10.19 -7.03
CA TRP A 73 -14.42 -8.98 -7.46
C TRP A 73 -12.96 -9.28 -7.82
N LYS A 74 -12.45 -8.61 -8.84
CA LYS A 74 -11.02 -8.59 -9.14
C LYS A 74 -10.32 -7.63 -8.17
N LEU A 75 -9.39 -8.15 -7.35
CA LEU A 75 -8.49 -7.30 -6.58
C LEU A 75 -7.35 -6.80 -7.49
N VAL A 76 -7.04 -5.51 -7.39
CA VAL A 76 -5.86 -4.89 -7.96
C VAL A 76 -5.21 -4.03 -6.88
N VAL A 77 -3.94 -4.29 -6.57
CA VAL A 77 -3.12 -3.41 -5.74
C VAL A 77 -2.52 -2.34 -6.64
N LEU A 78 -2.89 -1.08 -6.40
CA LEU A 78 -2.44 0.06 -7.21
C LEU A 78 -1.06 0.59 -6.78
N GLY A 79 -0.68 0.35 -5.53
CA GLY A 79 0.62 0.77 -5.00
C GLY A 79 0.64 0.82 -3.48
N ALA A 80 1.80 1.20 -2.95
CA ALA A 80 2.01 1.48 -1.54
C ALA A 80 2.46 2.93 -1.36
N LEU A 81 1.88 3.63 -0.39
CA LEU A 81 2.34 4.96 0.00
C LEU A 81 3.37 4.81 1.12
N VAL A 82 4.63 5.12 0.80
CA VAL A 82 5.75 4.96 1.73
C VAL A 82 6.19 6.33 2.22
N LYS A 83 6.18 6.53 3.55
CA LYS A 83 6.82 7.64 4.24
C LYS A 83 7.76 7.07 5.29
N HIS A 84 9.05 7.15 5.01
CA HIS A 84 10.10 6.52 5.81
C HIS A 84 11.45 7.15 5.45
N GLY A 85 12.38 7.13 6.40
CA GLY A 85 13.78 7.51 6.19
C GLY A 85 14.37 8.31 7.35
N GLU A 86 13.54 8.78 8.29
CA GLU A 86 13.97 9.58 9.42
C GLU A 86 14.96 8.82 10.32
N SER A 87 14.74 7.52 10.53
CA SER A 87 15.65 6.66 11.30
C SER A 87 16.86 6.14 10.49
N ASP A 88 16.86 6.34 9.18
CA ASP A 88 17.94 5.94 8.26
C ASP A 88 18.66 7.16 7.65
N ALA A 89 18.51 8.35 8.24
CA ALA A 89 19.03 9.60 7.68
C ALA A 89 20.56 9.60 7.48
N ALA A 90 21.29 8.76 8.22
CA ALA A 90 22.73 8.57 8.09
C ALA A 90 23.13 7.34 7.24
N SER A 91 22.17 6.55 6.75
CA SER A 91 22.43 5.37 5.93
C SER A 91 22.97 5.77 4.56
N THR A 92 24.12 5.22 4.20
CA THR A 92 24.71 5.38 2.86
C THR A 92 24.13 4.40 1.84
N THR A 93 23.32 3.44 2.30
CA THR A 93 22.72 2.36 1.47
C THR A 93 21.21 2.50 1.32
N TYR A 94 20.60 3.55 1.87
CA TYR A 94 19.14 3.69 1.98
C TYR A 94 18.39 3.54 0.64
N GLN A 95 18.93 4.08 -0.45
CA GLN A 95 18.32 3.92 -1.77
C GLN A 95 18.26 2.45 -2.22
N ALA A 96 19.33 1.69 -1.99
CA ALA A 96 19.38 0.27 -2.35
C ALA A 96 18.42 -0.54 -1.47
N GLU A 97 18.32 -0.17 -0.20
CA GLU A 97 17.38 -0.77 0.76
C GLU A 97 15.91 -0.53 0.36
N LEU A 98 15.56 0.68 -0.08
CA LEU A 98 14.23 0.98 -0.62
C LEU A 98 13.93 0.22 -1.91
N ASN A 99 14.91 0.11 -2.82
CA ASN A 99 14.74 -0.69 -4.04
C ASN A 99 14.51 -2.16 -3.70
N GLN A 100 15.24 -2.71 -2.74
CA GLN A 100 15.04 -4.07 -2.26
C GLN A 100 13.65 -4.25 -1.64
N TRP A 101 13.24 -3.31 -0.78
CA TRP A 101 11.90 -3.33 -0.19
C TRP A 101 10.80 -3.35 -1.26
N GLN A 102 10.90 -2.48 -2.27
CA GLN A 102 9.94 -2.43 -3.37
C GLN A 102 9.90 -3.76 -4.13
N ALA A 103 11.06 -4.30 -4.50
CA ALA A 103 11.13 -5.57 -5.22
C ALA A 103 10.51 -6.73 -4.44
N ASP A 104 10.74 -6.78 -3.13
CA ASP A 104 10.14 -7.78 -2.24
C ASP A 104 8.61 -7.65 -2.20
N VAL A 105 8.11 -6.44 -1.97
CA VAL A 105 6.66 -6.16 -1.89
C VAL A 105 5.97 -6.50 -3.19
N GLU A 106 6.51 -6.03 -4.32
CA GLU A 106 5.92 -6.32 -5.62
C GLU A 106 5.91 -7.82 -5.93
N THR A 107 6.98 -8.54 -5.58
CA THR A 107 7.05 -9.99 -5.79
C THR A 107 5.95 -10.72 -5.01
N ASP A 108 5.80 -10.40 -3.72
CA ASP A 108 4.81 -11.05 -2.87
C ASP A 108 3.37 -10.63 -3.22
N VAL A 109 3.16 -9.36 -3.57
CA VAL A 109 1.85 -8.87 -4.03
C VAL A 109 1.45 -9.54 -5.33
N ARG A 110 2.36 -9.63 -6.33
CA ARG A 110 2.07 -10.33 -7.60
C ARG A 110 1.74 -11.80 -7.37
N ALA A 111 2.45 -12.47 -6.46
CA ALA A 111 2.14 -13.85 -6.10
C ALA A 111 0.73 -14.02 -5.50
N ILE A 112 0.25 -13.04 -4.73
CA ILE A 112 -1.09 -13.06 -4.12
C ILE A 112 -2.20 -12.67 -5.11
N THR A 113 -1.97 -11.62 -5.91
CA THR A 113 -3.02 -11.02 -6.73
C THR A 113 -3.06 -11.58 -8.15
N GLY A 114 -1.98 -12.19 -8.63
CA GLY A 114 -1.81 -12.60 -10.02
C GLY A 114 -1.59 -11.43 -10.98
N GLN A 115 -1.27 -10.22 -10.49
CA GLN A 115 -0.93 -9.08 -11.34
C GLN A 115 0.40 -9.32 -12.06
N THR A 116 0.45 -8.95 -13.34
CA THR A 116 1.65 -9.07 -14.19
C THR A 116 2.30 -7.72 -14.50
N ALA A 117 1.62 -6.63 -14.16
CA ALA A 117 2.07 -5.24 -14.22
C ALA A 117 1.47 -4.49 -13.04
#